data_AF-A0A4Q3DUS1-F1
#
_entry.id   AF-A0A4Q3DUS1-F1
#
_cell.length_a   1.000
_cell.length_b   1.000
_cell.length_c   1.000
_cell.angle_alpha   90.00
_cell.angle_beta   90.00
_cell.angle_gamma   90.00
#
_symmetry.space_group_name_H-M   'P 1'
#
loop_
_entity.id
_entity.type
_entity.pdbx_description
1 polymer ?
#
loop_
_entity_poly.entity_id
_entity_poly.type
_entity_poly.pdbx_seq_one_letter_code
_entity_poly.pdbx_strand_id
1 'polypeptide(L)' 'GRLLVNHGHVEQWLNGIKVVQYEIGSPSLNKLIAESKYKDNPKFAKSASGHIMFQHHGQKVWLKNIKIKQL' A
#
# COMPACT_ATOMS: atom_id res chain seq x y z
N GLY A 1 12.67 2.52 1.24
CA GLY A 1 11.99 1.38 0.62
C GLY A 1 11.36 1.80 -0.70
N ARG A 2 10.70 0.89 -1.40
CA ARG A 2 9.99 1.14 -2.66
C ARG A 2 8.61 0.52 -2.60
N LEU A 3 7.62 1.25 -3.10
CA LEU A 3 6.27 0.76 -3.37
C LEU A 3 6.09 0.73 -4.88
N LEU A 4 5.71 -0.42 -5.44
CA LEU A 4 5.30 -0.56 -6.84
C LEU A 4 3.81 -0.87 -6.86
N VAL A 5 3.06 -0.14 -7.68
CA VAL A 5 1.65 -0.40 -7.97
C VAL A 5 1.48 -0.36 -9.48
N ASN A 6 1.07 -1.47 -10.09
CA ASN A 6 0.90 -1.60 -11.52
C ASN A 6 -0.36 -2.41 -11.82
N HIS A 7 -1.43 -1.77 -12.29
CA HIS A 7 -2.71 -2.41 -12.60
C HIS A 7 -3.25 -3.35 -11.50
N GLY A 8 -3.11 -2.96 -10.22
CA GLY A 8 -3.57 -3.75 -9.08
C GLY A 8 -2.51 -4.69 -8.48
N HIS A 9 -1.43 -4.99 -9.20
CA HIS A 9 -0.27 -5.68 -8.67
C HIS A 9 0.52 -4.75 -7.76
N VAL A 10 0.73 -5.15 -6.51
CA VAL A 10 1.45 -4.35 -5.50
C VAL A 10 2.65 -5.12 -4.97
N GLU A 11 3.78 -4.42 -4.92
CA GLU A 11 4.99 -4.91 -4.23
C GLU A 11 5.49 -3.88 -3.23
N GLN A 12 5.96 -4.37 -2.09
CA GLN A 12 6.66 -3.57 -1.10
C GLN A 12 8.09 -4.09 -0.94
N TRP A 13 9.03 -3.15 -0.95
CA TRP A 13 10.46 -3.42 -0.85
C TRP A 13 11.08 -2.63 0.29
N LEU A 14 11.84 -3.32 1.13
CA LEU A 14 12.60 -2.73 2.23
C LEU A 14 14.07 -3.09 2.06
N ASN A 15 14.95 -2.08 2.08
CA ASN A 15 16.41 -2.25 1.92
C ASN A 15 16.81 -3.13 0.72
N GLY A 16 16.11 -3.00 -0.40
CA GLY A 16 16.38 -3.75 -1.63
C GLY A 16 15.75 -5.15 -1.70
N ILE A 17 15.11 -5.61 -0.63
CA ILE A 17 14.48 -6.93 -0.54
C ILE A 17 12.97 -6.79 -0.68
N LYS A 18 12.35 -7.62 -1.54
CA LYS A 18 10.89 -7.70 -1.65
C LYS A 18 10.36 -8.39 -0.40
N VAL A 19 9.49 -7.71 0.35
CA VAL A 19 8.95 -8.22 1.62
C VAL A 19 7.49 -8.65 1.52
N VAL A 20 6.72 -8.03 0.61
CA VAL A 20 5.29 -8.33 0.41
C VAL A 20 4.94 -8.15 -1.06
N GLN A 21 4.05 -9.02 -1.55
CA GLN A 21 3.43 -8.93 -2.86
C GLN A 21 1.95 -9.37 -2.76
N TYR A 22 1.05 -8.65 -3.42
CA TYR A 22 -0.36 -9.03 -3.51
C TYR A 22 -1.06 -8.39 -4.72
N GLU A 23 -2.25 -8.90 -5.02
CA GLU A 23 -3.13 -8.37 -6.05
C GLU A 23 -4.36 -7.70 -5.41
N ILE A 24 -4.60 -6.44 -5.75
CA ILE A 24 -5.80 -5.71 -5.33
C ILE A 24 -7.03 -6.40 -5.93
N GLY A 25 -8.03 -6.65 -5.08
CA GLY A 25 -9.28 -7.31 -5.49
C GLY A 25 -9.21 -8.84 -5.57
N SER A 26 -8.03 -9.45 -5.35
CA SER A 26 -7.92 -10.91 -5.30
C SER A 26 -8.77 -11.51 -4.15
N PRO A 27 -9.26 -12.75 -4.30
CA PRO A 27 -10.03 -13.43 -3.25
C PRO A 27 -9.27 -13.50 -1.91
N SER A 28 -7.96 -13.74 -1.96
CA SER A 28 -7.09 -13.81 -0.78
C SER A 28 -7.01 -12.46 -0.07
N LEU A 29 -6.78 -11.36 -0.80
CA LEU A 29 -6.74 -10.03 -0.18
C LEU A 29 -8.11 -9.61 0.36
N ASN A 30 -9.19 -9.88 -0.37
CA ASN A 30 -10.54 -9.55 0.09
C ASN A 30 -10.89 -10.28 1.40
N LYS A 31 -10.49 -11.55 1.55
CA LYS A 31 -10.64 -12.29 2.80
C LYS A 31 -9.85 -11.63 3.94
N LEU A 32 -8.58 -11.29 3.71
CA LEU A 32 -7.75 -10.60 4.71
C LEU A 32 -8.35 -9.25 5.13
N ILE A 33 -8.93 -8.49 4.20
CA ILE A 33 -9.58 -7.21 4.50
C ILE A 33 -10.82 -7.43 5.38
N ALA A 34 -11.65 -8.42 5.07
CA ALA A 34 -12.86 -8.75 5.83
C ALA A 34 -12.55 -9.16 7.30
N GLU A 35 -11.36 -9.70 7.55
CA GLU A 35 -10.88 -10.09 8.88
C GLU A 35 -10.07 -8.98 9.58
N SER A 36 -9.83 -7.84 8.90
CA SER A 36 -8.97 -6.76 9.40
C SER A 36 -9.74 -5.65 10.14
N LYS A 37 -8.99 -4.71 10.72
CA LYS A 37 -9.55 -3.45 11.28
C LYS A 37 -10.30 -2.58 10.25
N TYR A 38 -10.18 -2.87 8.95
CA TYR A 38 -10.84 -2.13 7.88
C TYR A 38 -12.17 -2.77 7.43
N LYS A 39 -12.59 -3.88 8.04
CA LYS A 39 -13.77 -4.66 7.63
C LYS A 39 -15.06 -3.83 7.51
N ASP A 40 -15.22 -2.81 8.37
CA ASP A 40 -16.42 -1.97 8.42
C ASP A 40 -16.34 -0.75 7.47
N ASN A 41 -15.26 -0.61 6.72
CA ASN A 41 -15.09 0.46 5.73
C ASN A 41 -15.35 -0.07 4.30
N PRO A 42 -16.56 0.15 3.73
CA PRO A 42 -16.91 -0.39 2.41
C PRO A 42 -16.10 0.23 1.26
N LYS A 43 -15.43 1.37 1.47
CA LYS A 43 -14.61 2.06 0.46
C LYS A 43 -13.14 1.65 0.52
N PHE A 44 -12.72 0.85 1.50
CA PHE A 44 -11.32 0.45 1.66
C PHE A 44 -10.84 -0.39 0.47
N ALA A 45 -9.67 -0.03 -0.08
CA ALA A 45 -9.03 -0.70 -1.21
C ALA A 45 -9.90 -0.85 -2.49
N LYS A 46 -10.87 0.06 -2.71
CA LYS A 46 -11.73 0.05 -3.91
C LYS A 46 -11.33 1.05 -5.00
N SER A 47 -10.52 2.06 -4.67
CA SER A 47 -10.08 3.06 -5.65
C SER A 47 -8.88 2.57 -6.46
N ALA A 48 -8.91 2.79 -7.78
CA ALA A 48 -7.79 2.49 -8.67
C ALA A 48 -6.70 3.59 -8.68
N SER A 49 -7.02 4.78 -8.16
CA SER A 49 -6.11 5.91 -8.03
C SER A 49 -6.28 6.62 -6.69
N GLY A 50 -5.29 7.42 -6.29
CA GLY A 50 -5.33 8.14 -5.01
C GLY A 50 -4.07 8.93 -4.74
N HIS A 51 -3.97 9.43 -3.51
CA HIS A 51 -2.83 10.23 -3.04
C HIS A 51 -1.78 9.35 -2.36
N ILE A 52 -0.52 9.79 -2.41
CA ILE A 52 0.55 9.25 -1.56
C ILE A 52 0.51 9.99 -0.23
N MET A 53 0.51 9.24 0.88
CA MET A 53 0.43 9.79 2.22
C MET A 53 1.66 9.41 3.04
N PHE A 54 2.26 10.39 3.72
CA PHE A 54 3.21 10.16 4.81
C PHE A 54 2.49 10.40 6.14
N GLN A 55 2.45 9.38 6.98
CA GLN A 55 1.75 9.46 8.25
C GLN A 55 2.72 9.84 9.38
N HIS A 56 2.21 10.62 10.33
CA HIS A 56 2.88 10.94 11.59
C HIS A 56 1.96 10.54 12.74
N HIS A 57 2.52 9.84 13.74
CA HIS A 57 1.80 9.32 14.91
C HIS A 57 2.46 9.74 16.24
N GLY A 58 2.96 10.98 16.30
CA GLY A 58 3.52 11.56 17.52
C GLY A 58 5.05 11.43 17.67
N GLN A 59 5.74 10.71 16.78
CA GLN A 59 7.21 10.61 16.76
C GLN A 59 7.83 11.37 15.59
N LYS A 60 9.00 11.97 15.80
CA LYS A 60 9.76 12.64 14.73
C LYS A 60 10.19 11.63 13.67
N VAL A 61 9.96 11.97 12.41
CA VAL A 61 10.38 11.18 11.24
C VAL A 61 11.04 12.13 10.25
N TRP A 62 12.16 11.70 9.66
CA TRP A 62 12.87 12.43 8.61
C TRP A 62 12.80 11.63 7.32
N LEU A 63 12.33 12.28 6.25
CA LEU A 63 12.20 11.69 4.92
C LEU A 63 13.08 12.48 3.95
N LYS A 64 13.79 11.77 3.08
CA LYS A 64 14.54 12.37 1.97
C LYS A 64 14.51 11.43 0.76
N ASN A 65 14.87 11.94 -0.41
CA ASN A 65 14.92 11.17 -1.66
C ASN A 65 13.57 10.54 -2.06
N ILE A 66 12.47 11.27 -1.85
CA ILE A 66 11.13 10.86 -2.30
C ILE A 66 11.08 11.08 -3.82
N LYS A 67 10.92 10.00 -4.57
CA LYS A 67 10.85 10.01 -6.04
C LYS A 67 9.65 9.21 -6.50
N ILE A 68 9.00 9.68 -7.56
CA ILE A 68 7.81 9.04 -8.14
C ILE A 68 8.09 8.81 -9.63
N LYS A 69 7.73 7.63 -10.12
CA LYS A 69 7.67 7.31 -11.56
C LYS A 69 6.26 6.83 -11.86
N GLN A 70 5.56 7.53 -12.74
CA GLN A 70 4.27 7.06 -13.27
C GLN A 70 4.53 5.90 -14.24
N LEU A 71 3.65 4.88 -14.18
CA LEU A 71 3.72 3.66 -14.98
C LEU A 71 2.59 3.62 -16.00
#